data_AF-A0A939A4I2-F1
#
_entry.id   AF-A0A939A4I2-F1
#
_cell.length_a   1.000
_cell.length_b   1.000
_cell.length_c   1.000
_cell.angle_alpha   90.00
_cell.angle_beta   90.00
_cell.angle_gamma   90.00
#
_symmetry.space_group_name_H-M   'P 1'
#
loop_
_entity.id
_entity.type
_entity.pdbx_description
1 polymer ?
#
loop_
_entity_poly.entity_id
_entity_poly.type
_entity_poly.pdbx_seq_one_letter_code
_entity_poly.pdbx_strand_id
1 'polypeptide(L)'
;HCESIRDSDKRNQCRGVAGGKSGAGSCESISDSDKRNHCRAVARKDKGPCESIRDGDARNYCRAVAGGNKSPCESIKDSNLRNRCRAEAR
;
A
#
# COMPACT_ATOMS: atom_id res chain seq x y z
N HIS A 1 -12.52 -11.26 2.86
CA HIS A 1 -13.55 -10.56 3.64
C HIS A 1 -12.85 -9.59 4.57
N CYS A 2 -12.95 -8.28 4.36
CA CYS A 2 -12.20 -7.29 5.16
C CYS A 2 -12.86 -6.99 6.52
N GLU A 3 -14.14 -7.33 6.69
CA GLU A 3 -14.95 -7.04 7.88
C GLU A 3 -14.48 -7.71 9.16
N SER A 4 -13.82 -8.87 9.06
CA SER A 4 -13.31 -9.61 10.23
C SER A 4 -12.05 -8.99 10.85
N ILE A 5 -11.48 -7.96 10.23
CA ILE A 5 -10.26 -7.31 10.70
C ILE A 5 -10.60 -6.35 11.84
N ARG A 6 -10.13 -6.69 13.06
CA ARG A 6 -10.32 -5.88 14.28
C ARG A 6 -9.68 -4.49 14.17
N ASP A 7 -8.45 -4.45 13.67
CA ASP A 7 -7.69 -3.22 13.47
C ASP A 7 -8.35 -2.35 12.38
N SER A 8 -8.75 -1.14 12.73
CA SER A 8 -9.48 -0.24 11.84
C SER A 8 -8.65 0.16 10.62
N ASP A 9 -7.36 0.44 10.81
CA ASP A 9 -6.47 0.86 9.72
C ASP A 9 -6.25 -0.27 8.72
N LYS A 10 -6.01 -1.50 9.18
CA LYS A 10 -5.87 -2.69 8.33
C LYS A 10 -7.19 -3.03 7.63
N ARG A 11 -8.33 -2.87 8.31
CA ARG A 11 -9.66 -3.07 7.70
C ARG A 11 -9.89 -2.08 6.56
N ASN A 12 -9.62 -0.81 6.82
CA ASN A 12 -9.74 0.28 5.87
C ASN A 12 -8.78 0.11 4.69
N GLN A 13 -7.55 -0.33 4.94
CA GLN A 13 -6.57 -0.67 3.90
C GLN A 13 -7.08 -1.82 3.02
N CYS A 14 -7.55 -2.91 3.64
CA CYS A 14 -8.12 -4.04 2.92
C CYS A 14 -9.30 -3.62 2.03
N ARG A 15 -10.24 -2.83 2.58
CA ARG A 15 -11.39 -2.30 1.83
C ARG A 15 -10.96 -1.40 0.67
N GLY A 16 -9.95 -0.55 0.91
CA GLY A 16 -9.41 0.33 -0.12
C GLY A 16 -8.78 -0.42 -1.28
N VAL A 17 -7.91 -1.37 -0.99
CA VAL A 17 -7.21 -2.16 -2.00
C VAL A 17 -8.16 -3.12 -2.73
N ALA A 18 -9.07 -3.79 -2.00
CA ALA A 18 -10.03 -4.71 -2.59
C ALA A 18 -11.12 -4.00 -3.40
N GLY A 19 -11.54 -2.81 -2.98
CA GLY A 19 -12.54 -2.00 -3.66
C GLY A 19 -12.00 -1.14 -4.80
N GLY A 20 -10.68 -1.13 -5.02
CA GLY A 20 -10.03 -0.30 -6.05
C GLY A 20 -10.40 1.18 -5.92
N LYS A 21 -10.69 1.86 -7.06
CA LYS A 21 -11.07 3.28 -7.07
C LYS A 21 -12.28 3.59 -6.18
N SER A 22 -13.28 2.72 -6.14
CA SER A 22 -14.47 2.87 -5.30
C SER A 22 -14.18 2.65 -3.82
N GLY A 23 -13.17 1.84 -3.50
CA GLY A 23 -12.67 1.61 -2.14
C GLY A 23 -11.76 2.71 -1.62
N ALA A 24 -11.20 3.57 -2.48
CA ALA A 24 -10.20 4.56 -2.10
C ALA A 24 -10.65 5.51 -0.98
N GLY A 25 -11.97 5.76 -0.84
CA GLY A 25 -12.53 6.52 0.28
C GLY A 25 -12.31 5.87 1.65
N SER A 26 -12.20 4.53 1.71
CA SER A 26 -11.84 3.82 2.95
C SER A 26 -10.41 4.12 3.40
N CYS A 27 -9.49 4.41 2.47
CA CYS A 27 -8.12 4.77 2.81
C CYS A 27 -8.04 6.08 3.61
N GLU A 28 -9.01 6.99 3.46
CA GLU A 28 -9.07 8.27 4.18
C GLU A 28 -9.20 8.09 5.69
N SER A 29 -9.89 7.03 6.10
CA SER A 29 -10.11 6.69 7.50
C SER A 29 -8.90 5.99 8.15
N ILE A 30 -7.76 5.90 7.46
CA ILE A 30 -6.51 5.37 8.01
C ILE A 30 -5.78 6.50 8.74
N SER A 31 -5.52 6.30 10.03
CA SER A 31 -4.92 7.31 10.90
C SER A 31 -3.45 7.56 10.54
N ASP A 32 -2.72 6.48 10.29
CA ASP A 32 -1.32 6.49 9.86
C ASP A 32 -1.19 7.06 8.43
N SER A 33 -0.42 8.15 8.28
CA SER A 33 -0.27 8.85 7.00
C SER A 33 0.38 8.00 5.93
N ASP A 34 1.36 7.18 6.30
CA ASP A 34 2.13 6.38 5.35
C ASP A 34 1.27 5.21 4.85
N LYS A 35 0.53 4.55 5.75
CA LYS A 35 -0.46 3.53 5.38
C LYS A 35 -1.60 4.11 4.55
N ARG A 36 -2.09 5.31 4.88
CA ARG A 36 -3.11 6.02 4.09
C ARG A 36 -2.64 6.27 2.67
N ASN A 37 -1.44 6.82 2.52
CA ASN A 37 -0.84 7.11 1.22
C ASN A 37 -0.60 5.83 0.42
N HIS A 38 -0.10 4.78 1.07
CA HIS A 38 0.05 3.46 0.46
C HIS A 38 -1.28 2.89 -0.04
N CYS A 39 -2.31 2.90 0.81
CA CYS A 39 -3.65 2.43 0.45
C CYS A 39 -4.20 3.21 -0.75
N ARG A 40 -4.12 4.54 -0.73
CA ARG A 40 -4.58 5.41 -1.83
C ARG A 40 -3.86 5.08 -3.13
N ALA A 41 -2.53 4.93 -3.08
CA ALA A 41 -1.71 4.61 -4.24
C ALA A 41 -2.14 3.28 -4.87
N VAL A 42 -2.24 2.23 -4.07
CA VAL A 42 -2.61 0.89 -4.56
C VAL A 42 -4.05 0.85 -5.05
N ALA A 43 -5.00 1.43 -4.31
CA ALA A 43 -6.42 1.47 -4.67
C ALA A 43 -6.66 2.20 -6.01
N ARG A 44 -5.90 3.28 -6.25
CA ARG A 44 -6.00 4.08 -7.49
C ARG A 44 -5.07 3.60 -8.60
N LYS A 45 -4.17 2.65 -8.32
CA LYS A 45 -3.04 2.28 -9.19
C LYS A 45 -2.20 3.49 -9.62
N ASP A 46 -1.98 4.38 -8.67
CA ASP A 46 -1.25 5.63 -8.85
C ASP A 46 -0.04 5.65 -7.91
N LYS A 47 1.15 5.89 -8.44
CA LYS A 47 2.39 5.96 -7.66
C LYS A 47 2.58 7.30 -6.97
N GLY A 48 1.86 8.36 -7.38
CA GLY A 48 1.98 9.71 -6.84
C GLY A 48 1.90 9.78 -5.30
N PRO A 49 0.89 9.16 -4.65
CA PRO A 49 0.79 9.20 -3.19
C PRO A 49 1.96 8.52 -2.47
N CYS A 50 2.66 7.57 -3.10
CA CYS A 50 3.83 6.93 -2.51
C CYS A 50 4.97 7.92 -2.22
N GLU A 51 5.05 9.03 -2.94
CA GLU A 51 6.09 10.06 -2.74
C GLU A 51 5.98 10.75 -1.38
N SER A 52 4.79 10.77 -0.79
CA SER A 52 4.55 11.33 0.54
C SER A 52 4.89 10.37 1.68
N ILE A 53 5.31 9.13 1.38
CA ILE A 53 5.73 8.15 2.39
C ILE A 53 7.16 8.48 2.83
N ARG A 54 7.33 8.68 4.14
CA ARG A 54 8.61 9.09 4.73
C ARG A 54 9.61 7.95 4.74
N ASP A 55 9.16 6.77 5.14
CA ASP A 55 10.00 5.58 5.16
C ASP A 55 10.38 5.14 3.74
N GLY A 56 11.69 5.01 3.48
CA GLY A 56 12.20 4.73 2.14
C GLY A 56 11.83 3.33 1.63
N ASP A 57 11.83 2.36 2.53
CA ASP A 57 11.50 0.97 2.22
C ASP A 57 9.99 0.83 1.93
N ALA A 58 9.13 1.46 2.75
CA ALA A 58 7.69 1.53 2.54
C ALA A 58 7.32 2.32 1.27
N ARG A 59 8.07 3.38 0.94
CA ARG A 59 7.89 4.12 -0.32
C ARG A 59 8.19 3.23 -1.53
N ASN A 60 9.32 2.50 -1.51
CA ASN A 60 9.68 1.57 -2.57
C ASN A 60 8.66 0.43 -2.70
N TYR A 61 8.22 -0.12 -1.57
CA TYR A 61 7.14 -1.10 -1.51
C TYR A 61 5.86 -0.58 -2.17
N CYS A 62 5.43 0.63 -1.78
CA CYS A 62 4.25 1.28 -2.35
C CYS A 62 4.35 1.45 -3.87
N ARG A 63 5.48 1.98 -4.36
CA ARG A 63 5.72 2.19 -5.80
C ARG A 63 5.63 0.88 -6.58
N ALA A 64 6.16 -0.21 -6.01
CA ALA A 64 6.14 -1.52 -6.65
C ALA A 64 4.71 -2.08 -6.77
N VAL A 65 3.98 -2.10 -5.66
CA VAL A 65 2.62 -2.68 -5.62
C VAL A 65 1.63 -1.82 -6.40
N ALA A 66 1.63 -0.50 -6.20
CA ALA A 66 0.72 0.41 -6.90
C ALA A 66 1.04 0.50 -8.40
N GLY A 67 2.32 0.41 -8.76
CA GLY A 67 2.79 0.46 -10.14
C GLY A 67 2.76 -0.88 -10.88
N GLY A 68 2.51 -2.00 -10.19
CA GLY A 68 2.60 -3.35 -10.78
C GLY A 68 3.98 -3.65 -11.35
N ASN A 69 5.04 -3.29 -10.64
CA ASN A 69 6.42 -3.57 -11.04
C ASN A 69 7.24 -4.00 -9.82
N LYS A 70 7.99 -5.09 -9.93
CA LYS A 70 8.87 -5.59 -8.86
C LYS A 70 10.20 -4.85 -8.74
N SER A 71 10.63 -4.08 -9.75
CA SER A 71 11.93 -3.38 -9.71
C SER A 71 12.16 -2.54 -8.45
N PRO A 72 11.19 -1.77 -7.93
CA PRO A 72 11.40 -0.99 -6.71
C PRO A 72 11.59 -1.87 -5.46
N CYS A 73 11.11 -3.12 -5.46
CA CYS A 73 11.31 -4.04 -4.33
C CYS A 73 12.81 -4.33 -4.10
N GLU A 74 13.64 -4.30 -5.15
CA GLU A 74 15.09 -4.55 -5.04
C GLU A 74 15.80 -3.50 -4.19
N SER A 75 15.27 -2.28 -4.15
CA SER A 75 15.81 -1.17 -3.35
C SER A 75 15.37 -1.20 -1.88
N ILE A 76 14.56 -2.17 -1.47
CA ILE A 76 14.11 -2.35 -0.08
C ILE A 76 15.23 -3.04 0.72
N LYS A 77 15.67 -2.38 1.79
CA LYS A 77 16.75 -2.88 2.65
C LYS A 77 16.28 -4.04 3.53
N ASP A 78 15.10 -3.92 4.13
CA ASP A 78 14.50 -4.99 4.92
C ASP A 78 14.17 -6.21 4.03
N SER A 79 14.80 -7.35 4.32
CA SER A 79 14.67 -8.57 3.51
C SER A 79 13.27 -9.18 3.56
N ASN A 80 12.59 -9.10 4.70
CA ASN A 80 11.23 -9.63 4.86
C ASN A 80 10.24 -8.79 4.06
N LEU A 81 10.37 -7.46 4.16
CA LEU A 81 9.55 -6.52 3.40
C LEU A 81 9.82 -6.62 1.90
N ARG A 82 11.09 -6.80 1.50
CA ARG A 82 11.46 -7.04 0.09
C ARG A 82 10.81 -8.30 -0.47
N ASN A 83 10.90 -9.42 0.25
CA ASN A 83 10.30 -10.67 -0.18
C ASN A 83 8.78 -10.56 -0.30
N ARG A 84 8.15 -9.90 0.67
CA ARG A 84 6.71 -9.61 0.63
C ARG A 84 6.35 -8.72 -0.57
N CYS A 85 7.12 -7.67 -0.82
CA CYS A 85 6.93 -6.78 -1.96
C CYS A 85 6.93 -7.56 -3.28
N ARG A 86 7.90 -8.45 -3.49
CA ARG A 86 8.01 -9.26 -4.71
C ARG A 86 6.83 -10.23 -4.90
N ALA A 87 6.22 -10.68 -3.82
CA ALA A 87 5.05 -11.55 -3.85
C ALA A 87 3.76 -10.77 -4.14
N GLU A 88 3.64 -9.54 -3.63
CA GLU A 88 2.42 -8.72 -3.78
C GLU A 88 2.43 -7.85 -5.06
N ALA A 89 3.58 -7.32 -5.47
CA ALA A 89 3.73 -6.62 -6.74
C ALA A 89 3.55 -7.63 -7.88
N ARG A 90 2.61 -7.35 -8.78
CA ARG A 90 2.25 -8.23 -9.89
C ARG A 90 3.24 -8.09 -11.04
#